data_AF-A0A369BY83-F1
#
_entry.id   AF-A0A369BY83-F1
#
_cell.length_a   1.000
_cell.length_b   1.000
_cell.length_c   1.000
_cell.angle_alpha   90.00
_cell.angle_beta   90.00
_cell.angle_gamma   90.00
#
_symmetry.space_group_name_H-M   'P 1'
#
loop_
_entity.id
_entity.type
_entity.pdbx_description
1 polymer ?
#
loop_
_entity_poly.entity_id
_entity_poly.type
_entity_poly.pdbx_seq_one_letter_code
_entity_poly.pdbx_strand_id
1 'polypeptide(L)'
;MEDTLKRLLDAEVHAEKLVQEADAERERLIRQALADARAAEEQFDARIPELHAAFVSKAEGRAEQTVSELKRRYAERSRYLRSLAEEREAVAVEAVLDLIINPERD
;
A
#
# COMPACT_ATOMS: atom_id res chain seq x y z
N MET A 1 21.40 29.70 -67.92
CA MET A 1 21.91 28.51 -67.21
C MET A 1 22.54 28.88 -65.88
N GLU A 2 23.39 29.91 -65.83
CA GLU A 2 24.06 30.38 -64.61
C GLU A 2 23.09 30.83 -63.49
N ASP A 3 22.06 31.60 -63.83
CA ASP A 3 21.00 32.02 -62.87
C ASP A 3 20.21 30.84 -62.28
N THR A 4 20.02 29.77 -63.06
CA THR A 4 19.27 28.59 -62.60
C THR A 4 20.09 27.79 -61.59
N LEU A 5 21.39 27.62 -61.84
CA LEU A 5 22.32 26.95 -60.93
C LEU A 5 22.48 27.73 -59.63
N LYS A 6 22.56 29.06 -59.70
CA LYS A 6 22.67 29.92 -58.52
C LYS A 6 21.45 29.78 -57.60
N ARG A 7 20.25 29.79 -58.16
CA ARG A 7 18.99 29.57 -57.41
C ARG A 7 18.90 28.18 -56.77
N LEU A 8 19.41 27.15 -57.45
CA LEU A 8 19.45 25.80 -56.89
C LEU A 8 20.43 25.71 -55.72
N LEU A 9 21.61 26.31 -55.85
CA LEU A 9 22.59 26.38 -54.76
C LEU A 9 22.05 27.16 -53.55
N ASP A 10 21.39 28.30 -53.78
CA ASP A 10 20.77 29.07 -52.69
C ASP A 10 19.67 28.27 -51.97
N ALA A 11 18.88 27.48 -52.72
CA ALA A 11 17.86 26.60 -52.17
C ALA A 11 18.46 25.42 -51.37
N GLU A 12 19.57 24.84 -51.85
CA GLU A 12 20.29 23.78 -51.15
C GLU A 12 20.89 24.28 -49.83
N VAL A 13 21.55 25.44 -49.83
CA VAL A 13 22.08 26.08 -48.61
C VAL A 13 20.96 26.38 -47.62
N HIS A 14 19.80 26.84 -48.11
CA HIS A 14 18.65 27.10 -47.24
C HIS A 14 18.07 25.82 -46.63
N ALA A 15 17.93 24.76 -47.44
CA ALA A 15 17.44 23.47 -46.98
C ALA A 15 18.41 22.84 -45.96
N GLU A 16 19.72 22.91 -46.20
CA GLU A 16 20.73 22.41 -45.29
C GLU A 16 20.69 23.14 -43.95
N LYS A 17 20.55 24.46 -43.96
CA LYS A 17 20.37 25.25 -42.75
C LYS A 17 19.12 24.86 -41.97
N LEU A 18 18.00 24.65 -42.67
CA LEU A 18 16.75 24.21 -42.05
C LEU A 18 16.90 22.84 -41.37
N VAL A 19 17.60 21.90 -42.02
CA VAL A 19 17.88 20.58 -41.44
C VAL A 19 18.76 20.70 -40.20
N GLN A 20 19.83 21.50 -40.25
CA GLN A 20 20.71 21.71 -39.09
C GLN A 20 19.97 22.31 -37.89
N GLU A 21 19.07 23.28 -38.13
CA GLU A 21 18.24 23.88 -37.08
C GLU A 21 17.26 22.86 -36.50
N ALA A 22 16.62 22.04 -37.35
CA ALA A 22 15.71 20.98 -36.91
C ALA A 22 16.42 19.90 -36.09
N ASP A 23 17.63 19.50 -36.49
CA ASP A 23 18.43 18.51 -35.76
C ASP A 23 18.88 19.05 -34.39
N ALA A 24 19.30 20.31 -34.32
CA ALA A 24 19.68 20.95 -33.07
C ALA A 24 18.49 21.06 -32.11
N GLU A 25 17.31 21.42 -32.61
CA GLU A 25 16.09 21.49 -31.79
C GLU A 25 15.63 20.10 -31.35
N ARG A 26 15.67 19.11 -32.23
CA ARG A 26 15.35 17.72 -31.89
C ARG A 26 16.24 17.21 -30.76
N GLU A 27 17.55 17.45 -30.86
CA GLU A 27 18.50 17.04 -29.83
C GLU A 27 18.26 17.79 -28.51
N ARG A 28 17.89 19.07 -28.57
CA ARG A 28 17.49 19.84 -27.38
C ARG A 28 16.27 19.23 -26.69
N LEU A 29 15.24 18.89 -27.46
CA LEU A 29 14.00 18.28 -26.96
C LEU A 29 14.28 16.91 -26.32
N ILE A 30 15.13 16.08 -26.94
CA ILE A 30 15.52 14.78 -26.38
C ILE A 30 16.21 14.97 -25.04
N ARG A 31 17.19 15.88 -24.95
CA ARG A 31 17.88 16.15 -23.68
C ARG A 31 16.94 16.67 -22.60
N GLN A 32 16.02 17.56 -22.96
CA GLN A 32 15.04 18.08 -22.02
C GLN A 32 14.13 16.97 -21.50
N ALA A 33 13.57 16.14 -22.38
CA ALA A 33 12.70 15.02 -22.00
C ALA A 33 13.42 14.01 -21.08
N LEU A 34 14.70 13.74 -21.34
CA LEU A 34 15.52 12.87 -20.48
C LEU A 34 15.78 13.50 -19.10
N ALA A 35 16.03 14.81 -19.05
CA ALA A 35 16.21 15.52 -17.78
C ALA A 35 14.92 15.54 -16.96
N ASP A 36 13.79 15.81 -17.60
CA ASP A 36 12.48 15.81 -16.95
C ASP A 36 12.11 14.43 -16.42
N ALA A 37 12.37 13.36 -17.18
CA ALA A 37 12.15 11.99 -16.75
C ALA A 37 12.98 11.64 -15.50
N ARG A 38 14.28 11.99 -15.50
CA ARG A 38 15.16 11.77 -14.35
C ARG A 38 14.72 12.56 -13.12
N ALA A 39 14.33 13.82 -13.30
CA ALA A 39 13.83 14.63 -12.20
C ALA A 39 12.53 14.05 -11.60
N ALA A 40 11.65 13.51 -12.44
CA ALA A 40 10.43 12.83 -11.99
C ALA A 40 10.75 11.52 -11.24
N GLU A 41 11.72 10.73 -11.71
CA GLU A 41 12.20 9.52 -11.02
C GLU A 41 12.80 9.87 -9.65
N GLU A 42 13.69 10.85 -9.56
CA GLU A 42 14.29 11.29 -8.29
C GLU A 42 13.24 11.78 -7.29
N GLN A 43 12.24 12.53 -7.77
CA GLN A 43 11.12 12.97 -6.92
C GLN A 43 10.26 11.80 -6.44
N PHE A 44 10.07 10.79 -7.28
CA PHE A 44 9.34 9.58 -6.88
C PHE A 44 10.12 8.80 -5.83
N ASP A 45 11.41 8.56 -6.07
CA ASP A 45 12.28 7.83 -5.14
C ASP A 45 12.38 8.54 -3.78
N ALA A 46 12.45 9.87 -3.78
CA ALA A 46 12.43 10.67 -2.56
C ALA A 46 11.12 10.50 -1.75
N ARG A 47 10.01 10.16 -2.41
CA ARG A 47 8.69 9.94 -1.77
C ARG A 47 8.46 8.50 -1.33
N ILE A 48 9.25 7.54 -1.79
CA ILE A 48 9.13 6.12 -1.40
C ILE A 48 9.13 5.95 0.14
N PRO A 49 10.05 6.56 0.91
CA PRO A 49 10.06 6.38 2.36
C PRO A 49 8.76 6.84 3.03
N GLU A 50 8.19 7.96 2.59
CA GLU A 50 6.92 8.48 3.10
C GLU A 50 5.77 7.52 2.79
N LEU A 51 5.71 7.00 1.55
CA LEU A 51 4.70 6.01 1.16
C LEU A 51 4.78 4.74 2.02
N HIS A 52 5.99 4.21 2.22
CA HIS A 52 6.22 3.06 3.09
C HIS A 52 5.80 3.34 4.53
N ALA A 53 6.16 4.49 5.08
CA ALA A 53 5.76 4.89 6.44
C ALA A 53 4.23 4.94 6.60
N ALA A 54 3.51 5.46 5.61
CA ALA A 54 2.05 5.48 5.61
C ALA A 54 1.43 4.06 5.61
N PHE A 55 2.01 3.13 4.85
CA PHE A 55 1.56 1.74 4.84
C PHE A 55 1.83 1.04 6.18
N VAL A 56 3.02 1.24 6.76
CA VAL A 56 3.39 0.67 8.07
C VAL A 56 2.45 1.19 9.15
N SER A 57 2.25 2.51 9.25
CA SER A 57 1.34 3.10 10.24
C SER A 57 -0.09 2.57 10.12
N LYS A 58 -0.59 2.40 8.89
CA LYS A 58 -1.91 1.80 8.65
C LYS A 58 -1.98 0.34 9.07
N ALA A 59 -0.91 -0.43 8.86
CA ALA A 59 -0.83 -1.83 9.28
C ALA A 59 -0.80 -1.93 10.81
N GLU A 60 -0.01 -1.08 11.48
CA GLU A 60 0.06 -0.98 12.94
C GLU A 60 -1.31 -0.64 13.54
N GLY A 61 -1.99 0.40 13.04
CA GLY A 61 -3.31 0.77 13.53
C GLY A 61 -4.36 -0.36 13.37
N ARG A 62 -4.31 -1.12 12.27
CA ARG A 62 -5.15 -2.30 12.07
C ARG A 62 -4.82 -3.43 13.04
N ALA A 63 -3.54 -3.65 13.32
CA ALA A 63 -3.09 -4.65 14.27
C ALA A 63 -3.56 -4.30 15.69
N GLU A 64 -3.39 -3.04 16.10
CA GLU A 64 -3.87 -2.54 17.39
C GLU A 64 -5.39 -2.70 17.54
N GLN A 65 -6.16 -2.32 16.52
CA GLN A 65 -7.61 -2.51 16.50
C GLN A 65 -7.98 -3.98 16.69
N THR A 66 -7.32 -4.88 15.95
CA THR A 66 -7.57 -6.33 16.01
C THR A 66 -7.26 -6.90 17.40
N VAL A 67 -6.12 -6.50 17.99
CA VAL A 67 -5.73 -6.92 19.34
C VAL A 67 -6.72 -6.41 20.38
N SER A 68 -7.15 -5.15 20.27
CA SER A 68 -8.14 -4.56 21.17
C SER A 68 -9.47 -5.30 21.12
N GLU A 69 -9.95 -5.59 19.91
CA GLU A 69 -11.21 -6.33 19.72
C GLU A 69 -11.10 -7.77 20.25
N LEU A 70 -9.99 -8.46 19.99
CA LEU A 70 -9.76 -9.80 20.50
C LEU A 70 -9.74 -9.83 22.03
N LYS A 71 -9.05 -8.88 22.67
CA LYS A 71 -9.04 -8.73 24.13
C LYS A 71 -10.45 -8.52 24.68
N ARG A 72 -11.25 -7.66 24.02
CA ARG A 72 -12.63 -7.39 24.42
C ARG A 72 -13.49 -8.65 24.34
N ARG A 73 -13.47 -9.34 23.20
CA ARG A 73 -14.22 -10.60 22.98
C ARG A 73 -13.81 -11.69 23.96
N TYR A 74 -12.52 -11.82 24.23
CA TYR A 74 -12.02 -12.78 25.21
C TYR A 74 -12.52 -12.46 26.63
N ALA A 75 -12.44 -11.20 27.06
CA ALA A 75 -12.92 -10.78 28.37
C ALA A 75 -14.43 -11.01 28.53
N GLU A 76 -15.22 -10.67 27.50
CA GLU A 76 -16.66 -10.94 27.46
C GLU A 76 -16.95 -12.44 27.58
N ARG A 77 -16.27 -13.27 26.77
CA ARG A 77 -16.44 -14.72 26.80
C ARG A 77 -16.04 -15.33 28.15
N SER A 78 -14.93 -14.87 28.73
CA SER A 78 -14.46 -15.34 30.03
C SER A 78 -15.47 -15.03 31.15
N ARG A 79 -16.04 -13.81 31.16
CA ARG A 79 -17.10 -13.45 32.11
C ARG A 79 -18.33 -14.32 31.95
N TYR A 80 -18.78 -14.52 30.71
CA TYR A 80 -19.94 -15.36 30.40
C TYR A 80 -19.73 -16.82 30.86
N LEU A 81 -18.56 -17.40 30.60
CA LEU A 81 -18.27 -18.76 31.02
C LEU A 81 -18.20 -18.88 32.55
N ARG A 82 -17.67 -17.87 33.23
CA ARG A 82 -17.64 -17.84 34.69
C ARG A 82 -19.04 -17.76 35.29
N SER A 83 -19.89 -16.85 34.79
CA SER A 83 -21.26 -16.75 35.27
C SER A 83 -22.05 -18.04 35.03
N LEU A 84 -21.86 -18.67 33.86
CA LEU A 84 -22.49 -19.96 33.57
C LEU A 84 -22.00 -21.07 34.50
N ALA A 85 -20.71 -21.10 34.83
CA ALA A 85 -20.16 -22.07 35.78
C ALA A 85 -20.75 -21.85 37.19
N GLU A 86 -20.78 -20.61 37.67
CA GLU A 86 -21.37 -20.25 38.98
C GLU A 86 -22.86 -20.63 39.05
N GLU A 87 -23.64 -20.36 38.00
CA GLU A 87 -25.06 -20.75 37.93
C GLU A 87 -25.27 -22.28 37.98
N ARG A 88 -24.34 -23.05 37.43
CA ARG A 88 -24.45 -24.52 37.33
C ARG A 88 -23.78 -25.27 38.48
N GLU A 89 -22.89 -24.60 39.21
CA GLU A 89 -22.14 -25.19 40.32
C GLU A 89 -23.06 -25.77 41.39
N ALA A 90 -24.06 -25.00 41.84
CA ALA A 90 -24.98 -25.45 42.89
C ALA A 90 -25.75 -26.72 42.49
N VAL A 91 -26.25 -26.78 41.25
CA VAL A 91 -26.98 -27.94 40.72
C VAL A 91 -26.06 -29.16 40.59
N ALA A 92 -24.82 -28.96 40.15
CA ALA A 92 -23.86 -30.04 40.02
C ALA A 92 -23.44 -30.59 41.40
N VAL A 93 -23.23 -29.72 42.39
CA VAL A 93 -22.91 -30.11 43.76
C VAL A 93 -24.05 -30.91 44.38
N GLU A 94 -25.29 -30.45 44.23
CA GLU A 94 -26.47 -31.17 44.73
C GLU A 94 -26.60 -32.56 44.10
N ALA A 95 -26.48 -32.66 42.77
CA ALA A 95 -26.52 -33.93 42.06
C ALA A 95 -25.42 -34.91 42.50
N VAL A 96 -24.20 -34.41 42.75
CA VAL A 96 -23.08 -35.23 43.26
C VAL A 96 -23.34 -35.70 44.69
N LEU A 97 -23.85 -34.83 45.56
CA LEU A 97 -24.21 -35.20 46.94
C LEU A 97 -25.29 -36.27 46.96
N ASP A 98 -26.32 -36.14 46.11
CA ASP A 98 -27.38 -37.13 45.99
C ASP A 98 -26.85 -38.51 45.56
N LEU A 99 -25.91 -38.55 44.62
CA LEU A 99 -25.26 -39.79 44.17
C LEU A 99 -24.43 -40.45 45.30
N ILE A 100 -23.70 -39.64 46.07
CA ILE A 100 -22.85 -40.16 47.16
C ILE A 100 -23.70 -40.69 48.32
N ILE A 101 -24.79 -40.01 48.66
CA ILE A 101 -25.67 -40.38 49.78
C ILE A 101 -26.59 -41.54 49.41
N ASN A 102 -26.97 -41.67 48.13
CA ASN A 102 -27.82 -42.76 47.63
C ASN A 102 -27.15 -43.53 46.48
N PRO A 103 -26.13 -44.36 46.76
CA PRO A 103 -25.35 -45.04 45.73
C PRO A 103 -26.13 -46.14 44.96
N GLU A 104 -27.36 -46.48 45.35
CA GLU A 104 -28.22 -47.43 44.64
C GLU A 104 -29.32 -46.76 43.79
N ARG A 105 -29.34 -45.42 43.70
CA ARG A 105 -30.21 -44.69 42.78
C ARG A 105 -29.52 -44.50 41.43
N ASP A 106 -29.57 -45.54 40.61
CA ASP A 106 -29.53 -45.45 39.14
C ASP A 106 -30.86 -46.01 38.58
#